data_AF-A0AAD4XAZ6-F1
#
_entry.id   AF-A0AAD4XAZ6-F1
#
_cell.length_a   1.000
_cell.length_b   1.000
_cell.length_c   1.000
_cell.angle_alpha   90.00
_cell.angle_beta   90.00
_cell.angle_gamma   90.00
#
_symmetry.space_group_name_H-M   'P 1'
#
loop_
_entity.id
_entity.type
_entity.pdbx_description
1 polymer ?
#
loop_
_entity_poly.entity_id
_entity_poly.type
_entity_poly.pdbx_seq_one_letter_code
_entity_poly.pdbx_strand_id
1 'polypeptide(L)'
;ETIVVLVTDILLFSIYTIVSAKINELEQQRVSLEERELNLKKADKDEFREQKKLSMYASVTNIIPNMDIGTNISGRKKGLWKLLNLKQQIHRHR
;
A
#
# COMPACT_ATOMS: atom_id res chain seq x y z
N GLU A 1 9.03 -37.18 -45.58
CA GLU A 1 8.66 -35.75 -45.56
C GLU A 1 7.44 -35.48 -44.69
N THR A 2 6.29 -36.12 -44.93
CA THR A 2 5.04 -35.92 -44.16
C THR A 2 5.17 -36.18 -42.64
N ILE A 3 5.88 -37.23 -42.23
CA ILE A 3 6.09 -37.53 -40.80
C ILE A 3 6.90 -36.42 -40.11
N VAL A 4 7.90 -35.87 -40.79
CA VAL A 4 8.75 -34.80 -40.23
C VAL A 4 7.93 -33.54 -40.00
N VAL A 5 7.10 -33.16 -40.98
CA VAL A 5 6.20 -32.01 -40.88
C VAL A 5 5.20 -32.17 -39.72
N LEU A 6 4.57 -33.34 -39.60
CA LEU A 6 3.63 -33.61 -38.51
C LEU A 6 4.29 -33.55 -37.13
N VAL A 7 5.52 -34.06 -36.99
CA VAL A 7 6.27 -33.99 -35.74
C VAL A 7 6.62 -32.55 -35.39
N THR A 8 7.05 -31.74 -36.36
CA THR A 8 7.35 -30.33 -36.11
C THR A 8 6.12 -29.53 -35.72
N ASP A 9 4.96 -29.79 -36.33
CA ASP A 9 3.71 -29.10 -36.02
C ASP A 9 3.23 -29.43 -34.60
N ILE A 10 3.34 -30.70 -34.19
CA ILE A 10 3.00 -31.13 -32.83
C ILE A 10 3.92 -30.46 -31.81
N LEU A 11 5.23 -30.47 -32.05
CA LEU A 11 6.20 -29.83 -31.15
C LEU A 11 5.97 -28.33 -31.05
N LEU A 12 5.69 -27.66 -32.17
CA LEU A 12 5.38 -26.24 -32.20
C LEU A 12 4.13 -25.92 -31.38
N PHE A 13 3.06 -26.72 -31.54
CA PHE A 13 1.83 -26.54 -30.77
C PHE A 13 2.04 -26.76 -29.27
N SER A 14 2.80 -27.78 -28.88
CA SER A 14 3.15 -28.04 -27.48
C SER A 14 3.96 -26.90 -26.86
N ILE A 15 4.96 -26.38 -27.59
CA ILE A 15 5.76 -25.25 -27.11
C ILE A 15 4.87 -24.00 -26.98
N TYR A 16 4.04 -23.72 -27.97
CA TYR A 16 3.13 -22.57 -27.97
C TYR A 16 2.17 -22.59 -26.77
N THR A 17 1.58 -23.75 -26.47
CA THR A 17 0.65 -23.89 -25.34
C THR A 17 1.35 -23.68 -24.00
N ILE A 18 2.54 -24.26 -23.80
CA ILE A 18 3.33 -24.08 -22.57
C ILE A 18 3.72 -22.60 -22.38
N VAL A 19 4.24 -21.97 -23.44
CA VAL A 19 4.65 -20.56 -23.39
C VAL A 19 3.45 -19.66 -23.12
N SER A 20 2.33 -19.89 -23.80
CA SER A 20 1.11 -19.09 -23.61
C SER A 20 0.56 -19.21 -22.19
N ALA A 21 0.54 -20.43 -21.63
CA ALA A 21 0.13 -20.64 -20.25
C ALA A 21 1.04 -19.89 -19.27
N LYS A 22 2.36 -19.92 -19.50
CA LYS A 22 3.31 -19.21 -18.64
C LYS A 22 3.17 -17.69 -18.73
N ILE A 23 2.97 -17.15 -19.94
CA ILE A 23 2.71 -15.73 -20.15
C ILE A 23 1.45 -15.31 -19.39
N ASN A 24 0.37 -16.09 -19.48
CA ASN A 24 -0.87 -15.77 -18.78
C ASN A 24 -0.73 -15.81 -17.26
N GLU A 25 0.01 -16.77 -16.71
CA GLU A 25 0.32 -16.82 -15.27
C GLU A 25 1.08 -15.56 -14.82
N LEU A 26 2.11 -15.16 -15.57
CA LEU A 26 2.91 -13.97 -15.26
C LEU A 26 2.08 -12.68 -15.37
N GLU A 27 1.16 -12.61 -16.35
CA GLU A 27 0.23 -11.49 -16.52
C GLU A 27 -0.67 -11.34 -15.29
N GLN A 28 -1.23 -12.45 -14.80
CA GLN A 28 -2.06 -12.45 -13.59
C GLN A 28 -1.27 -12.03 -12.35
N GLN A 29 -0.02 -12.49 -12.22
CA GLN A 29 0.87 -12.06 -11.13
C GLN A 29 1.16 -10.56 -11.22
N ARG A 30 1.41 -10.02 -12.41
CA ARG A 30 1.64 -8.58 -12.60
C ARG A 30 0.43 -7.76 -12.16
N VAL A 31 -0.77 -8.12 -12.61
CA VAL A 31 -2.01 -7.44 -12.25
C VAL A 31 -2.23 -7.46 -10.73
N SER A 32 -1.98 -8.60 -10.07
CA SER A 32 -2.10 -8.71 -8.61
C SER A 32 -1.11 -7.80 -7.86
N LEU A 33 0.12 -7.66 -8.36
CA LEU A 33 1.12 -6.76 -7.78
C LEU A 33 0.74 -5.29 -7.96
N GLU A 34 0.25 -4.91 -9.13
CA GLU A 34 -0.23 -3.55 -9.42
C GLU A 34 -1.39 -3.16 -8.49
N GLU A 35 -2.36 -4.07 -8.30
CA GLU A 35 -3.48 -3.85 -7.36
C GLU A 35 -2.99 -3.67 -5.91
N ARG A 36 -2.03 -4.51 -5.49
CA ARG A 36 -1.42 -4.40 -4.16
C ARG A 36 -0.70 -3.07 -3.97
N GLU A 37 0.04 -2.61 -4.98
CA GLU A 37 0.74 -1.32 -4.93
C GLU A 37 -0.23 -0.14 -4.80
N LEU A 38 -1.34 -0.16 -5.55
CA LEU A 38 -2.39 0.86 -5.47
C LEU A 38 -3.04 0.88 -4.08
N ASN A 39 -3.31 -0.29 -3.50
CA ASN A 39 -3.87 -0.39 -2.16
C ASN A 39 -2.92 0.14 -1.08
N LEU A 40 -1.62 -0.12 -1.20
CA LEU A 40 -0.62 0.44 -0.30
C LEU A 40 -0.55 1.96 -0.42
N LYS A 41 -0.49 2.51 -1.64
CA LYS A 41 -0.52 3.97 -1.87
C LYS A 41 -1.76 4.64 -1.27
N LYS A 42 -2.91 3.97 -1.35
CA LYS A 42 -4.15 4.46 -0.74
C LYS A 42 -4.07 4.42 0.78
N ALA A 43 -3.57 3.33 1.36
CA ALA A 43 -3.39 3.18 2.80
C ALA A 43 -2.46 4.26 3.37
N ASP A 44 -1.31 4.50 2.74
CA ASP A 44 -0.36 5.55 3.15
C ASP A 44 -1.01 6.95 3.11
N LYS A 45 -1.78 7.23 2.06
CA LYS A 45 -2.51 8.49 1.92
C LYS A 45 -3.56 8.65 3.00
N ASP A 46 -4.30 7.59 3.32
CA ASP A 46 -5.35 7.64 4.35
C ASP A 46 -4.74 7.76 5.75
N GLU A 47 -3.63 7.07 6.04
CA GLU A 47 -2.88 7.26 7.29
C GLU A 47 -2.39 8.71 7.43
N PHE A 48 -1.80 9.28 6.38
CA PHE A 48 -1.34 10.67 6.41
C PHE A 48 -2.49 11.65 6.65
N ARG A 49 -3.68 11.40 6.07
CA ARG A 49 -4.88 12.22 6.30
C ARG A 49 -5.35 12.14 7.75
N GLU A 50 -5.37 10.95 8.34
CA GLU A 50 -5.74 10.77 9.75
C GLU A 50 -4.72 11.43 10.69
N GLN A 51 -3.42 11.28 10.43
CA GLN A 51 -2.38 11.98 11.19
C GLN A 51 -2.55 13.52 11.12
N LYS A 52 -2.85 14.06 9.94
CA LYS A 52 -3.11 15.51 9.77
C LYS A 52 -4.34 15.96 10.55
N LYS A 53 -5.42 15.18 10.52
CA LYS A 53 -6.65 15.44 11.27
C LYS A 53 -6.40 15.44 12.78
N LEU A 54 -5.68 14.44 13.29
CA LEU A 54 -5.27 14.37 14.69
C LEU A 54 -4.38 15.55 15.09
N SER A 55 -3.42 15.93 14.23
CA SER A 55 -2.58 17.10 14.49
C SER A 55 -3.39 18.40 14.57
N MET A 56 -4.40 18.56 13.72
CA MET A 56 -5.31 19.71 13.75
C MET A 56 -6.10 19.73 15.06
N TYR A 57 -6.72 18.62 15.46
CA TYR A 57 -7.47 18.56 16.72
C TYR A 57 -6.58 18.83 17.93
N ALA A 58 -5.37 18.28 17.96
CA ALA A 58 -4.42 18.56 19.03
C ALA A 58 -3.99 20.04 19.06
N SER A 59 -3.92 20.73 17.91
CA SER A 59 -3.59 22.16 17.88
C SER A 59 -4.71 23.05 18.43
N VAL A 60 -5.97 22.67 18.25
CA VAL A 60 -7.14 23.42 18.72
C VAL A 60 -7.40 23.15 20.20
N THR A 61 -7.36 21.87 20.58
CA THR A 61 -7.74 21.43 21.93
C THR A 61 -6.57 21.45 22.91
N ASN A 62 -5.34 21.48 22.41
CA ASN A 62 -4.11 21.28 23.17
C ASN A 62 -4.11 19.97 24.00
N ILE A 63 -4.87 18.96 23.55
CA ILE A 63 -5.00 17.65 24.18
C ILE A 63 -4.43 16.59 23.24
N ILE A 64 -3.62 15.68 23.77
CA ILE A 64 -3.30 14.42 23.10
C ILE A 64 -4.21 13.34 23.68
N PRO A 65 -5.13 12.75 22.89
CA PRO A 65 -5.97 11.66 23.35
C PRO A 65 -5.12 10.41 23.64
N ASN A 66 -5.45 9.70 24.72
CA ASN A 66 -4.87 8.41 25.04
C ASN A 66 -5.67 7.29 24.35
N MET A 67 -5.03 6.56 23.44
CA MET A 67 -5.68 5.54 22.60
C MET A 67 -5.68 4.14 23.24
N ASP A 68 -4.94 3.93 24.34
CA ASP A 68 -4.75 2.61 24.96
C ASP A 68 -5.91 2.16 25.86
N ILE A 69 -6.82 3.07 26.21
CA ILE A 69 -7.90 2.80 27.18
C ILE A 69 -9.23 2.77 26.43
N GLY A 70 -9.68 1.57 26.06
CA GLY A 70 -10.77 1.32 25.11
C GLY A 70 -12.15 1.91 25.42
N THR A 71 -12.40 2.45 26.63
CA THR A 71 -13.71 3.03 26.99
C THR A 71 -13.64 4.34 27.77
N ASN A 72 -12.47 4.78 28.22
CA ASN A 72 -12.32 5.96 29.07
C ASN A 72 -11.64 7.09 28.31
N ILE A 73 -12.37 8.19 28.09
CA ILE A 73 -11.82 9.39 27.45
C ILE A 73 -10.82 10.03 28.41
N SER A 74 -9.54 9.77 28.17
CA SER A 74 -8.43 10.37 28.90
C SER A 74 -7.44 10.99 27.93
N GLY A 75 -6.73 12.03 28.36
CA GLY A 75 -5.79 12.74 27.51
C GLY A 75 -4.85 13.61 28.33
N ARG A 76 -3.66 13.88 27.79
CA ARG A 76 -2.70 14.79 28.43
C ARG A 76 -2.72 16.14 27.74
N LYS A 77 -2.80 17.21 28.51
CA LYS A 77 -2.64 18.59 28.02
C LYS A 77 -1.20 18.78 27.53
N LYS A 78 -1.02 19.19 26.28
CA LYS A 78 0.29 19.31 25.64
C LYS A 78 0.94 20.63 26.06
N GLY A 79 2.19 20.57 26.53
CA GLY A 79 3.03 21.77 26.69
C GLY A 79 3.51 22.28 25.33
N LEU A 80 3.59 23.60 25.15
CA LEU A 80 3.94 24.30 23.90
C LEU A 80 5.15 23.71 23.16
N TRP A 81 6.17 23.25 23.88
CA TRP A 81 7.39 22.66 23.32
C TRP A 81 7.16 21.38 22.49
N LYS A 82 6.13 20.59 22.81
CA LYS A 82 5.82 19.34 22.07
C LYS A 82 5.09 19.59 20.74
N LEU A 83 4.46 20.76 20.57
CA LEU A 83 3.80 21.16 19.32
C LEU A 83 4.82 21.59 18.26
N LEU A 84 5.91 22.24 18.66
CA LEU A 84 6.99 22.63 17.77
C LEU A 84 7.66 21.40 17.13
N ASN A 85 7.93 20.37 17.94
CA ASN A 85 8.53 19.11 17.46
C ASN A 85 7.61 18.34 16.52
N LEU A 86 6.29 18.29 16.80
CA LEU A 86 5.33 17.62 15.90
C LEU A 86 5.21 18.35 14.56
N LYS A 87 5.16 19.69 14.57
CA LYS A 87 5.17 20.50 13.34
C LYS A 87 6.45 20.30 12.54
N GLN A 88 7.61 20.22 13.20
CA GLN A 88 8.91 19.99 12.55
C GLN A 88 9.07 18.56 11.99
N GLN A 89 8.46 17.55 12.61
CA GLN A 89 8.42 16.19 12.04
C GLN A 89 7.54 16.15 10.79
N ILE A 90 6.37 16.78 10.82
CA ILE A 90 5.46 16.86 9.65
C ILE A 90 6.10 17.64 8.49
N HIS A 91 6.90 18.67 8.77
CA HIS A 91 7.61 19.43 7.73
C HIS A 91 8.84 18.72 7.16
N ARG A 92 9.49 17.84 7.93
CA ARG A 92 10.68 17.09 7.50
C ARG A 92 10.41 15.89 6.59
N HIS A 93 9.16 15.46 6.46
CA HIS A 93 8.73 14.38 5.56
C HIS A 93 7.94 14.88 4.33
N ARG A 94 7.95 16.19 4.07
CA ARG A 94 7.63 16.77 2.76
C ARG A 94 8.88 16.80 1.90
#